data_AF-A0A7J7HKL0-F1
#
_entry.id   AF-A0A7J7HKL0-F1
#
_cell.length_a   1.000
_cell.length_b   1.000
_cell.length_c   1.000
_cell.angle_alpha   90.00
_cell.angle_beta   90.00
_cell.angle_gamma   90.00
#
_symmetry.space_group_name_H-M   'P 1'
#
loop_
_entity.id
_entity.type
_entity.pdbx_description
1 polymer ?
#
loop_
_entity_poly.entity_id
_entity_poly.type
_entity_poly.pdbx_seq_one_letter_code
_entity_poly.pdbx_strand_id
1 'polypeptide(L)'
;MLLHPMPHLTYAAEPTLDPLSREKTSLGASYHVEQRYLYKITYHAYPSISFNVAGATEASYRDFIGELREIVSRGTRTVDGLPVLNPESKVLVGNRFVLVRLINGDTVTLAIDVVNLYVVAFSGANNKSYFFKDATTLQLKNLFVDTKQTKLSYTSNYDILEKQSKKRDQLPLGPTPLADAITRLWNGRSVAEPLLVVIQMVSEVARFKRIEEQVRKSITGRNTFTPKGLIVSMENEWSPMSKQVQLSKDGEHFIKSVQLQDDNYKPLIVNDFSTLSRYTMVAILLDQSSRSNIDLAEDFVNNELFNSETAVTT
;
A
#
# COMPACT_ATOMS: atom_id res chain seq x y z
N MET A 1 -81.36 -24.99 -20.87
CA MET A 1 -80.79 -24.67 -19.53
C MET A 1 -80.86 -25.93 -18.68
N LEU A 2 -79.91 -26.84 -18.89
CA LEU A 2 -79.95 -28.28 -18.63
C LEU A 2 -78.49 -28.80 -18.66
N LEU A 3 -78.00 -29.86 -17.97
CA LEU A 3 -78.54 -30.81 -16.99
C LEU A 3 -77.36 -31.57 -16.27
N HIS A 4 -77.61 -32.06 -15.04
CA HIS A 4 -77.23 -33.40 -14.51
C HIS A 4 -75.77 -33.83 -14.10
N PRO A 5 -75.63 -34.97 -13.35
CA PRO A 5 -74.44 -35.33 -12.56
C PRO A 5 -73.88 -36.77 -12.83
N MET A 6 -72.98 -37.25 -11.95
CA MET A 6 -72.80 -38.65 -11.41
C MET A 6 -72.84 -39.89 -12.33
N PRO A 7 -71.95 -40.91 -12.14
CA PRO A 7 -72.23 -41.93 -11.11
C PRO A 7 -71.05 -42.68 -10.43
N HIS A 8 -71.34 -43.18 -9.21
CA HIS A 8 -70.99 -44.47 -8.54
C HIS A 8 -69.60 -45.15 -8.74
N LEU A 9 -68.86 -45.45 -7.64
CA LEU A 9 -68.79 -46.74 -6.86
C LEU A 9 -68.29 -47.96 -7.68
N THR A 10 -67.41 -48.86 -7.21
CA THR A 10 -66.98 -49.31 -5.85
C THR A 10 -65.56 -49.98 -5.98
N TYR A 11 -64.78 -50.55 -5.03
CA TYR A 11 -64.82 -50.88 -3.57
C TYR A 11 -63.35 -51.14 -3.06
N ALA A 12 -63.20 -51.74 -1.87
CA ALA A 12 -62.10 -52.59 -1.37
C ALA A 12 -60.87 -51.98 -0.62
N ALA A 13 -60.93 -52.13 0.72
CA ALA A 13 -59.86 -52.38 1.71
C ALA A 13 -58.58 -51.48 1.79
N GLU A 14 -58.34 -50.93 2.99
CA GLU A 14 -57.12 -50.22 3.38
C GLU A 14 -55.98 -51.18 3.80
N PRO A 15 -54.73 -50.72 3.79
CA PRO A 15 -54.15 -50.30 5.09
C PRO A 15 -53.39 -48.96 5.07
N THR A 16 -53.40 -48.30 6.23
CA THR A 16 -52.59 -47.15 6.69
C THR A 16 -51.47 -46.63 5.77
N LEU A 17 -51.62 -45.38 5.30
CA LEU A 17 -50.56 -44.62 4.63
C LEU A 17 -49.46 -44.15 5.60
N ASP A 18 -48.20 -44.33 5.19
CA ASP A 18 -47.03 -43.65 5.76
C ASP A 18 -47.14 -42.12 5.56
N PRO A 19 -46.99 -41.29 6.63
CA PRO A 19 -47.00 -39.84 6.53
C PRO A 19 -45.99 -39.24 5.53
N LEU A 20 -44.89 -39.94 5.21
CA LEU A 20 -43.80 -39.42 4.39
C LEU A 20 -44.09 -39.32 2.88
N SER A 21 -45.27 -39.76 2.42
CA SER A 21 -45.60 -39.77 0.98
C SER A 21 -46.12 -38.43 0.41
N ARG A 22 -46.47 -37.45 1.26
CA ARG A 22 -47.17 -36.22 0.83
C ARG A 22 -46.34 -34.94 0.68
N GLU A 23 -45.01 -35.01 0.85
CA GLU A 23 -44.10 -33.84 0.79
C GLU A 23 -43.30 -33.76 -0.53
N LYS A 24 -43.81 -34.32 -1.64
CA LYS A 24 -43.11 -34.41 -2.93
C LYS A 24 -43.78 -33.68 -4.11
N THR A 25 -44.41 -32.53 -3.86
CA THR A 25 -44.94 -31.66 -4.93
C THR A 25 -44.75 -30.15 -4.75
N SER A 26 -44.40 -29.66 -3.55
CA SER A 26 -44.05 -28.24 -3.32
C SER A 26 -42.53 -27.99 -3.26
N LEU A 27 -41.74 -28.97 -2.81
CA LEU A 27 -40.28 -28.85 -2.69
C LEU A 27 -39.54 -28.77 -4.04
N GLY A 28 -40.18 -29.08 -5.17
CA GLY A 28 -39.54 -29.06 -6.49
C GLY A 28 -39.34 -27.67 -7.10
N ALA A 29 -40.10 -26.66 -6.66
CA ALA A 29 -40.15 -25.34 -7.30
C ALA A 29 -39.34 -24.25 -6.57
N SER A 30 -38.71 -24.57 -5.43
CA SER A 30 -37.93 -23.62 -4.61
C SER A 30 -36.42 -23.91 -4.60
N TYR A 31 -35.91 -24.72 -5.55
CA TYR A 31 -34.48 -24.98 -5.76
C TYR A 31 -33.89 -24.26 -6.99
N HIS A 32 -34.64 -23.35 -7.59
CA HIS A 32 -34.14 -22.36 -8.55
C HIS A 32 -34.52 -20.96 -8.05
N VAL A 33 -33.64 -19.98 -8.31
CA VAL A 33 -33.75 -18.57 -7.83
C VAL A 33 -33.58 -18.37 -6.32
N GLU A 34 -32.51 -18.93 -5.73
CA GLU A 34 -31.86 -18.37 -4.51
C GLU A 34 -30.32 -18.57 -4.56
N GLN A 35 -29.70 -18.60 -5.76
CA GLN A 35 -28.26 -18.33 -5.89
C GLN A 35 -27.99 -16.83 -5.70
N ARG A 36 -28.27 -16.32 -4.49
CA ARG A 36 -27.74 -15.01 -4.07
C ARG A 36 -26.22 -15.10 -4.08
N TYR A 37 -25.58 -14.05 -4.59
CA TYR A 37 -24.14 -13.89 -4.55
C TYR A 37 -23.68 -13.74 -3.09
N LEU A 38 -23.46 -14.87 -2.41
CA LEU A 38 -22.67 -14.94 -1.19
C LEU A 38 -21.22 -14.60 -1.55
N TYR A 39 -20.94 -13.29 -1.63
CA TYR A 39 -19.60 -12.76 -1.57
C TYR A 39 -18.96 -13.24 -0.27
N LYS A 40 -18.20 -14.33 -0.38
CA LYS A 40 -17.49 -14.94 0.74
C LYS A 40 -16.41 -13.95 1.18
N ILE A 41 -16.73 -13.12 2.18
CA ILE A 41 -15.79 -12.17 2.78
C ILE A 41 -14.60 -12.99 3.25
N THR A 42 -13.50 -12.90 2.52
CA THR A 42 -12.33 -13.75 2.71
C THR A 42 -11.39 -12.99 3.62
N TYR A 43 -11.52 -13.21 4.93
CA TYR A 43 -10.71 -12.53 5.92
C TYR A 43 -9.25 -12.97 5.77
N HIS A 44 -8.45 -12.13 5.13
CA HIS A 44 -7.02 -12.36 4.94
C HIS A 44 -6.25 -11.86 6.17
N ALA A 45 -5.65 -12.80 6.90
CA ALA A 45 -4.74 -12.51 7.99
C ALA A 45 -3.38 -12.05 7.43
N TYR A 46 -3.33 -10.78 7.00
CA TYR A 46 -2.10 -10.14 6.51
C TYR A 46 -1.01 -10.11 7.59
N PRO A 47 0.27 -10.28 7.22
CA PRO A 47 1.37 -10.12 8.16
C PRO A 47 1.34 -8.70 8.76
N SER A 48 1.63 -8.58 10.05
CA SER A 48 1.64 -7.29 10.75
C SER A 48 2.88 -7.14 11.61
N ILE A 49 3.50 -5.96 11.49
CA ILE A 49 4.71 -5.56 12.19
C ILE A 49 4.41 -4.31 13.00
N SER A 50 5.17 -4.03 14.07
CA SER A 50 4.87 -2.93 14.99
C SER A 50 6.09 -2.11 15.37
N PHE A 51 5.96 -0.78 15.37
CA PHE A 51 6.97 0.15 15.88
C PHE A 51 6.36 1.06 16.95
N ASN A 52 7.03 1.11 18.11
CA ASN A 52 6.68 2.04 19.19
C ASN A 52 7.70 3.18 19.24
N VAL A 53 7.21 4.41 19.11
CA VAL A 53 8.02 5.64 19.21
C VAL A 53 8.46 5.88 20.66
N ALA A 54 7.65 5.49 21.64
CA ALA A 54 7.98 5.62 23.05
C ALA A 54 9.11 4.62 23.43
N GLY A 55 10.27 5.17 23.79
CA GLY A 55 11.48 4.36 24.06
C GLY A 55 12.20 3.86 22.81
N ALA A 56 11.87 4.37 21.62
CA ALA A 56 12.54 4.00 20.38
C ALA A 56 14.06 4.18 20.44
N THR A 57 14.77 3.21 19.87
CA THR A 57 16.22 3.20 19.70
C THR A 57 16.59 3.05 18.23
N GLU A 58 17.84 3.40 17.90
CA GLU A 58 18.40 3.14 16.57
C GLU A 58 18.31 1.65 16.16
N ALA A 59 18.55 0.73 17.11
CA ALA A 59 18.44 -0.70 16.86
C ALA A 59 16.98 -1.12 16.60
N SER A 60 16.05 -0.76 17.48
CA SER A 60 14.64 -1.16 17.33
C SER A 60 13.97 -0.60 16.07
N TYR A 61 14.44 0.56 15.56
CA TYR A 61 13.97 1.09 14.28
C TYR A 61 14.63 0.40 13.07
N ARG A 62 15.94 0.14 13.11
CA ARG A 62 16.63 -0.70 12.12
C ARG A 62 15.94 -2.05 11.96
N ASP A 63 15.63 -2.70 13.08
CA ASP A 63 15.07 -4.06 13.10
C ASP A 63 13.62 -4.09 12.57
N PHE A 64 12.79 -3.10 12.94
CA PHE A 64 11.47 -2.87 12.37
C PHE A 64 11.48 -2.66 10.85
N ILE A 65 12.41 -1.84 10.34
CA ILE A 65 12.56 -1.63 8.89
C ILE A 65 13.14 -2.88 8.21
N GLY A 66 14.00 -3.63 8.88
CA GLY A 66 14.48 -4.94 8.44
C GLY A 66 13.33 -5.92 8.21
N GLU A 67 12.46 -6.09 9.21
CA GLU A 67 11.28 -6.96 9.14
C GLU A 67 10.34 -6.56 7.98
N LEU A 68 10.11 -5.27 7.76
CA LEU A 68 9.35 -4.77 6.61
C LEU A 68 9.98 -5.19 5.27
N ARG A 69 11.31 -5.02 5.13
CA ARG A 69 12.04 -5.41 3.92
C ARG A 69 12.00 -6.93 3.70
N GLU A 70 12.15 -7.73 4.75
CA GLU A 70 12.06 -9.21 4.69
C GLU A 70 10.67 -9.73 4.30
N ILE A 71 9.60 -9.03 4.69
CA ILE A 71 8.24 -9.39 4.29
C ILE A 71 8.02 -9.13 2.79
N VAL A 72 8.38 -7.95 2.29
CA VAL A 72 8.09 -7.58 0.87
C VAL A 72 9.06 -8.19 -0.14
N SER A 73 10.28 -8.57 0.29
CA SER A 73 11.26 -9.30 -0.54
C SER A 73 11.09 -10.82 -0.51
N ARG A 74 10.06 -11.34 0.16
CA ARG A 74 9.85 -12.78 0.30
C ARG A 74 9.56 -13.43 -1.06
N GLY A 75 10.51 -14.22 -1.55
CA GLY A 75 10.40 -14.89 -2.84
C GLY A 75 10.51 -13.95 -4.05
N THR A 76 11.15 -12.78 -3.89
CA THR A 76 11.51 -11.91 -5.02
C THR A 76 12.74 -12.41 -5.76
N ARG A 77 12.88 -12.05 -7.03
CA ARG A 77 14.17 -12.09 -7.74
C ARG A 77 15.10 -10.99 -7.23
N THR A 78 16.40 -11.14 -7.47
CA THR A 78 17.40 -10.07 -7.26
C THR A 78 17.96 -9.57 -8.57
N VAL A 79 18.46 -8.32 -8.56
CA VAL A 79 19.34 -7.71 -9.58
C VAL A 79 20.42 -6.95 -8.79
N ASP A 80 21.70 -7.19 -9.11
CA ASP A 80 22.86 -6.57 -8.44
C ASP A 80 22.83 -6.69 -6.89
N GLY A 81 22.34 -7.83 -6.42
CA GLY A 81 22.16 -8.16 -5.00
C GLY A 81 20.91 -7.54 -4.35
N LEU A 82 20.19 -6.65 -5.04
CA LEU A 82 18.99 -5.98 -4.55
C LEU A 82 17.71 -6.76 -4.91
N PRO A 83 16.77 -6.98 -3.97
CA PRO A 83 15.48 -7.59 -4.28
C PRO A 83 14.62 -6.65 -5.14
N VAL A 84 13.95 -7.23 -6.14
CA VAL A 84 12.95 -6.56 -6.97
C VAL A 84 11.57 -7.04 -6.57
N LEU A 85 10.70 -6.14 -6.09
CA LEU A 85 9.35 -6.48 -5.59
C LEU A 85 8.57 -7.35 -6.58
N ASN A 86 7.72 -8.26 -6.09
CA ASN A 86 6.96 -9.10 -6.99
C ASN A 86 5.85 -8.29 -7.69
N PRO A 87 5.72 -8.34 -9.03
CA PRO A 87 4.65 -7.65 -9.75
C PRO A 87 3.28 -8.23 -9.37
N GLU A 88 2.22 -7.40 -9.49
CA GLU A 88 0.84 -7.74 -9.11
C GLU A 88 0.37 -9.10 -9.65
N SER A 89 0.72 -9.45 -10.89
CA SER A 89 0.37 -10.74 -11.52
C SER A 89 0.96 -11.98 -10.83
N LYS A 90 1.89 -11.82 -9.89
CA LYS A 90 2.52 -12.90 -9.11
C LYS A 90 2.14 -12.89 -7.63
N VAL A 91 1.37 -11.90 -7.16
CA VAL A 91 1.06 -11.73 -5.73
C VAL A 91 -0.40 -12.09 -5.43
N LEU A 92 -0.59 -13.19 -4.70
CA LEU A 92 -1.91 -13.64 -4.23
C LEU A 92 -2.54 -12.59 -3.30
N VAL A 93 -3.87 -12.42 -3.37
CA VAL A 93 -4.62 -11.40 -2.61
C VAL A 93 -4.34 -11.45 -1.10
N GLY A 94 -4.20 -12.64 -0.52
CA GLY A 94 -3.88 -12.82 0.91
C GLY A 94 -2.44 -12.46 1.32
N ASN A 95 -1.54 -12.27 0.35
CA ASN A 95 -0.16 -11.85 0.54
C ASN A 95 0.08 -10.41 0.05
N ARG A 96 -0.96 -9.73 -0.46
CA ARG A 96 -0.84 -8.45 -1.17
C ARG A 96 -0.50 -7.24 -0.29
N PHE A 97 -0.79 -7.31 1.02
CA PHE A 97 -0.56 -6.21 1.94
C PHE A 97 0.22 -6.64 3.18
N VAL A 98 0.94 -5.70 3.78
CA VAL A 98 1.53 -5.80 5.12
C VAL A 98 0.96 -4.68 6.01
N LEU A 99 0.61 -5.02 7.24
CA LEU A 99 -0.04 -4.12 8.19
C LEU A 99 0.97 -3.54 9.19
N VAL A 100 1.38 -2.29 8.98
CA VAL A 100 2.36 -1.59 9.82
C VAL A 100 1.66 -0.84 10.94
N ARG A 101 1.87 -1.27 12.18
CA ARG A 101 1.30 -0.64 13.39
C ARG A 101 2.28 0.36 13.99
N LEU A 102 1.97 1.64 13.88
CA LEU A 102 2.73 2.74 14.47
C LEU A 102 2.09 3.16 15.79
N ILE A 103 2.88 3.20 16.87
CA ILE A 103 2.41 3.34 18.25
C ILE A 103 3.14 4.51 18.93
N ASN A 104 2.40 5.38 19.61
CA ASN A 104 2.94 6.43 20.49
C ASN A 104 2.21 6.53 21.85
N GLY A 105 1.23 5.63 22.08
CA GLY A 105 0.16 5.78 23.07
C GLY A 105 -1.18 5.52 22.39
N ASP A 106 -1.41 6.22 21.28
CA ASP A 106 -2.36 5.81 20.24
C ASP A 106 -1.76 4.65 19.42
N THR A 107 -2.56 4.07 18.52
CA THR A 107 -2.09 3.13 17.49
C THR A 107 -2.76 3.42 16.16
N VAL A 108 -1.94 3.58 15.11
CA VAL A 108 -2.38 3.68 13.71
C VAL A 108 -1.88 2.46 12.96
N THR A 109 -2.74 1.82 12.17
CA THR A 109 -2.33 0.69 11.32
C THR A 109 -2.34 1.14 9.86
N LEU A 110 -1.17 1.25 9.23
CA LEU A 110 -1.05 1.47 7.80
C LEU A 110 -1.19 0.12 7.07
N ALA A 111 -1.86 0.12 5.92
CA ALA A 111 -1.78 -0.97 4.97
C ALA A 111 -0.82 -0.57 3.84
N ILE A 112 0.27 -1.33 3.69
CA ILE A 112 1.27 -1.13 2.63
C ILE A 112 1.12 -2.24 1.60
N ASP A 113 1.06 -1.87 0.31
CA ASP A 113 1.03 -2.80 -0.81
C ASP A 113 2.44 -3.34 -1.10
N VAL A 114 2.60 -4.67 -1.13
CA VAL A 114 3.91 -5.31 -1.27
C VAL A 114 4.51 -5.20 -2.68
N VAL A 115 3.72 -4.82 -3.70
CA VAL A 115 4.23 -4.72 -5.09
C VAL A 115 5.00 -3.42 -5.35
N ASN A 116 4.77 -2.39 -4.53
CA ASN A 116 5.34 -1.04 -4.70
C ASN A 116 5.73 -0.31 -3.40
N LEU A 117 5.52 -0.92 -2.22
CA LEU A 117 5.69 -0.30 -0.90
C LEU A 117 4.81 0.95 -0.65
N TYR A 118 3.72 1.14 -1.40
CA TYR A 118 2.84 2.31 -1.22
C TYR A 118 1.89 2.09 -0.03
N VAL A 119 1.73 3.12 0.82
CA VAL A 119 0.61 3.16 1.78
C VAL A 119 -0.68 3.34 0.96
N VAL A 120 -1.61 2.38 1.05
CA VAL A 120 -2.88 2.40 0.29
C VAL A 120 -4.10 2.70 1.16
N ALA A 121 -3.98 2.49 2.47
CA ALA A 121 -5.01 2.82 3.46
C ALA A 121 -4.39 2.91 4.87
N PHE A 122 -5.14 3.47 5.82
CA PHE A 122 -4.81 3.35 7.25
C PHE A 122 -6.07 3.23 8.12
N SER A 123 -5.94 2.71 9.33
CA SER A 123 -6.98 2.69 10.36
C SER A 123 -6.52 3.33 11.67
N GLY A 124 -7.50 3.84 12.44
CA GLY A 124 -7.27 4.62 13.65
C GLY A 124 -8.45 4.53 14.63
N ALA A 125 -8.74 5.62 15.34
CA ALA A 125 -9.74 5.65 16.39
C ALA A 125 -11.17 5.33 15.92
N ASN A 126 -12.03 4.95 16.86
CA ASN A 126 -13.48 4.86 16.68
C ASN A 126 -13.94 3.91 15.56
N ASN A 127 -13.21 2.80 15.36
CA ASN A 127 -13.44 1.81 14.32
C ASN A 127 -13.54 2.41 12.89
N LYS A 128 -12.62 3.32 12.54
CA LYS A 128 -12.55 3.96 11.21
C LYS A 128 -11.32 3.51 10.44
N SER A 129 -11.46 3.44 9.12
CA SER A 129 -10.35 3.39 8.19
C SER A 129 -10.52 4.40 7.06
N TYR A 130 -9.39 4.76 6.47
CA TYR A 130 -9.23 5.82 5.50
C TYR A 130 -8.47 5.27 4.30
N PHE A 131 -9.08 5.40 3.12
CA PHE A 131 -8.56 4.96 1.84
C PHE A 131 -8.39 6.15 0.92
N PHE A 132 -7.42 6.12 0.01
CA PHE A 132 -7.29 7.16 -1.00
C PHE A 132 -8.46 7.15 -2.00
N LYS A 133 -8.67 8.26 -2.71
CA LYS A 133 -9.79 8.48 -3.64
C LYS A 133 -9.90 7.37 -4.70
N ASP A 134 -8.75 7.02 -5.25
CA ASP A 134 -8.43 6.01 -6.25
C ASP A 134 -8.47 4.57 -5.72
N ALA A 135 -8.57 4.36 -4.39
CA ALA A 135 -8.44 3.03 -3.80
C ALA A 135 -9.35 1.97 -4.42
N THR A 136 -8.76 0.81 -4.71
CA THR A 136 -9.32 -0.20 -5.61
C THR A 136 -10.37 -1.08 -4.92
N THR A 137 -11.20 -1.76 -5.71
CA THR A 137 -12.14 -2.78 -5.22
C THR A 137 -11.42 -3.89 -4.44
N LEU A 138 -10.17 -4.22 -4.79
CA LEU A 138 -9.36 -5.20 -4.08
C LEU A 138 -8.95 -4.68 -2.70
N GLN A 139 -8.52 -3.42 -2.59
CA GLN A 139 -8.17 -2.82 -1.30
C GLN A 139 -9.41 -2.73 -0.38
N LEU A 140 -10.52 -2.19 -0.88
CA LEU A 140 -11.76 -2.01 -0.10
C LEU A 140 -12.38 -3.34 0.38
N LYS A 141 -12.28 -4.42 -0.42
CA LYS A 141 -12.87 -5.72 -0.06
C LYS A 141 -12.03 -6.58 0.90
N ASN A 142 -10.76 -6.23 1.15
CA ASN A 142 -9.85 -7.06 1.93
C ASN A 142 -9.15 -6.33 3.09
N LEU A 143 -9.00 -5.00 3.03
CA LEU A 143 -8.40 -4.21 4.11
C LEU A 143 -9.48 -3.64 5.02
N PHE A 144 -9.26 -3.74 6.35
CA PHE A 144 -10.06 -3.08 7.38
C PHE A 144 -11.59 -3.28 7.21
N VAL A 145 -12.02 -4.49 6.82
CA VAL A 145 -13.39 -4.78 6.37
C VAL A 145 -14.46 -4.56 7.45
N ASP A 146 -14.11 -4.75 8.73
CA ASP A 146 -15.01 -4.58 9.88
C ASP A 146 -15.08 -3.12 10.39
N THR A 147 -14.43 -2.19 9.69
CA THR A 147 -14.34 -0.77 10.06
C THR A 147 -15.26 0.11 9.20
N LYS A 148 -15.59 1.31 9.68
CA LYS A 148 -16.19 2.36 8.85
C LYS A 148 -15.15 2.92 7.87
N GLN A 149 -15.06 2.29 6.71
CA GLN A 149 -14.23 2.74 5.59
C GLN A 149 -14.68 4.11 5.10
N THR A 150 -13.72 5.01 4.87
CA THR A 150 -13.92 6.38 4.38
C THR A 150 -12.94 6.65 3.26
N LYS A 151 -13.41 7.14 2.09
CA LYS A 151 -12.50 7.64 1.04
C LYS A 151 -12.09 9.09 1.28
N LEU A 152 -10.81 9.38 1.13
CA LEU A 152 -10.25 10.72 1.07
C LEU A 152 -10.61 11.38 -0.27
N SER A 153 -10.54 12.72 -0.33
CA SER A 153 -10.80 13.51 -1.54
C SER A 153 -9.62 13.54 -2.54
N TYR A 154 -8.50 12.90 -2.18
CA TYR A 154 -7.23 12.91 -2.92
C TYR A 154 -6.61 11.51 -3.02
N THR A 155 -5.64 11.36 -3.94
CA THR A 155 -4.81 10.16 -4.14
C THR A 155 -3.58 10.17 -3.23
N SER A 156 -2.77 9.11 -3.23
CA SER A 156 -1.55 8.99 -2.43
C SER A 156 -0.30 9.64 -3.04
N ASN A 157 -0.38 10.18 -4.26
CA ASN A 157 0.75 10.83 -4.93
C ASN A 157 1.24 12.05 -4.12
N TYR A 158 2.56 12.14 -3.90
CA TYR A 158 3.24 13.24 -3.22
C TYR A 158 2.78 14.61 -3.68
N ASP A 159 2.64 14.80 -4.99
CA ASP A 159 2.26 16.07 -5.59
C ASP A 159 0.86 16.54 -5.14
N ILE A 160 -0.03 15.60 -4.84
CA ILE A 160 -1.39 15.87 -4.34
C ILE A 160 -1.38 16.00 -2.81
N LEU A 161 -0.60 15.18 -2.10
CA LEU A 161 -0.43 15.28 -0.65
C LEU A 161 0.20 16.62 -0.24
N GLU A 162 1.23 17.08 -0.94
CA GLU A 162 1.88 18.38 -0.75
C GLU A 162 0.91 19.54 -1.05
N LYS A 163 0.08 19.43 -2.10
CA LYS A 163 -1.02 20.39 -2.38
C LYS A 163 -2.12 20.40 -1.31
N GLN A 164 -2.08 19.50 -0.32
CA GLN A 164 -2.98 19.47 0.85
C GLN A 164 -2.18 19.66 2.17
N SER A 165 -0.93 20.11 2.09
CA SER A 165 0.06 20.10 3.17
C SER A 165 1.16 21.15 2.93
N LYS A 166 2.37 20.91 3.43
CA LYS A 166 3.64 21.53 3.05
C LYS A 166 4.39 20.65 2.04
N LYS A 167 5.40 21.22 1.38
CA LYS A 167 6.41 20.45 0.63
C LYS A 167 7.23 19.55 1.57
N ARG A 168 7.68 18.38 1.10
CA ARG A 168 8.52 17.45 1.89
C ARG A 168 9.80 18.10 2.43
N ASP A 169 10.43 18.96 1.64
CA ASP A 169 11.65 19.68 2.02
C ASP A 169 11.43 20.83 3.03
N GLN A 170 10.18 21.01 3.48
CA GLN A 170 9.75 21.92 4.54
C GLN A 170 9.14 21.16 5.74
N LEU A 171 9.06 19.83 5.67
CA LEU A 171 8.41 18.97 6.65
C LEU A 171 9.46 18.24 7.53
N PRO A 172 9.59 18.57 8.82
CA PRO A 172 10.54 17.88 9.70
C PRO A 172 10.12 16.42 9.94
N LEU A 173 11.10 15.53 9.93
CA LEU A 173 11.00 14.11 10.23
C LEU A 173 11.81 13.79 11.51
N GLY A 174 11.43 12.73 12.21
CA GLY A 174 12.06 12.28 13.45
C GLY A 174 11.05 11.78 14.49
N PRO A 175 11.48 11.43 15.73
CA PRO A 175 10.61 10.88 16.76
C PRO A 175 9.37 11.73 17.06
N THR A 176 9.53 13.03 17.29
CA THR A 176 8.40 13.91 17.63
C THR A 176 7.43 14.11 16.46
N PRO A 177 7.87 14.45 15.23
CA PRO A 177 6.98 14.48 14.07
C PRO A 177 6.25 13.16 13.82
N LEU A 178 6.90 12.01 14.05
CA LEU A 178 6.26 10.70 13.91
C LEU A 178 5.18 10.47 14.99
N ALA A 179 5.44 10.85 16.24
CA ALA A 179 4.43 10.79 17.30
C ALA A 179 3.24 11.71 17.01
N ASP A 180 3.48 12.95 16.60
CA ASP A 180 2.43 13.90 16.22
C ASP A 180 1.62 13.38 15.01
N ALA A 181 2.29 12.72 14.05
CA ALA A 181 1.66 12.11 12.90
C ALA A 181 0.73 10.94 13.28
N ILE A 182 1.17 10.06 14.19
CA ILE A 182 0.36 8.95 14.69
C ILE A 182 -0.93 9.49 15.34
N THR A 183 -0.85 10.44 16.27
CA THR A 183 -2.06 10.98 16.93
C THR A 183 -2.99 11.72 15.96
N ARG A 184 -2.46 12.40 14.94
CA ARG A 184 -3.30 13.07 13.91
C ARG A 184 -3.99 12.08 12.98
N LEU A 185 -3.31 11.02 12.55
CA LEU A 185 -3.90 9.92 11.77
C LEU A 185 -4.92 9.13 12.60
N TRP A 186 -4.63 8.86 13.87
CA TRP A 186 -5.55 8.18 14.80
C TRP A 186 -6.87 8.95 14.96
N ASN A 187 -6.79 10.28 15.11
CA ASN A 187 -7.96 11.17 15.13
C ASN A 187 -8.67 11.32 13.77
N GLY A 188 -7.98 11.01 12.66
CA GLY A 188 -8.56 11.02 11.32
C GLY A 188 -8.99 12.39 10.81
N ARG A 189 -8.24 13.45 11.16
CA ARG A 189 -8.50 14.85 10.74
C ARG A 189 -7.25 15.44 10.08
N SER A 190 -7.42 16.13 8.95
CA SER A 190 -6.36 16.85 8.20
C SER A 190 -5.10 16.01 7.98
N VAL A 191 -5.28 14.87 7.29
CA VAL A 191 -4.35 13.73 7.31
C VAL A 191 -3.24 13.74 6.24
N ALA A 192 -3.22 14.69 5.30
CA ALA A 192 -2.18 14.73 4.25
C ALA A 192 -0.77 14.95 4.81
N GLU A 193 -0.58 15.94 5.71
CA GLU A 193 0.72 16.20 6.35
C GLU A 193 1.26 15.01 7.17
N PRO A 194 0.48 14.37 8.07
CA PRO A 194 0.99 13.20 8.79
C PRO A 194 1.11 11.94 7.91
N LEU A 195 0.38 11.84 6.79
CA LEU A 195 0.64 10.82 5.77
C LEU A 195 2.04 11.01 5.15
N LEU A 196 2.43 12.24 4.77
CA LEU A 196 3.78 12.51 4.27
C LEU A 196 4.87 12.11 5.28
N VAL A 197 4.66 12.35 6.58
CA VAL A 197 5.61 11.92 7.63
C VAL A 197 5.75 10.40 7.66
N VAL A 198 4.64 9.65 7.74
CA VAL A 198 4.71 8.18 7.87
C VAL A 198 5.15 7.47 6.59
N ILE A 199 4.86 8.02 5.39
CA ILE A 199 5.36 7.46 4.12
C ILE A 199 6.89 7.61 4.07
N GLN A 200 7.42 8.80 4.33
CA GLN A 200 8.88 9.02 4.36
C GLN A 200 9.56 8.18 5.45
N MET A 201 8.98 8.09 6.65
CA MET A 201 9.56 7.34 7.78
C MET A 201 9.27 5.83 7.81
N VAL A 202 8.61 5.28 6.78
CA VAL A 202 8.37 3.82 6.65
C VAL A 202 8.65 3.33 5.23
N SER A 203 7.89 3.79 4.23
CA SER A 203 8.01 3.34 2.84
C SER A 203 9.33 3.77 2.19
N GLU A 204 9.71 5.04 2.29
CA GLU A 204 10.95 5.53 1.67
C GLU A 204 12.18 5.01 2.38
N VAL A 205 12.12 4.89 3.71
CA VAL A 205 13.17 4.24 4.50
C VAL A 205 13.31 2.74 4.16
N ALA A 206 12.22 2.02 3.88
CA ALA A 206 12.30 0.63 3.40
C ALA A 206 13.01 0.55 2.04
N ARG A 207 12.80 1.54 1.14
CA ARG A 207 13.48 1.64 -0.16
C ARG A 207 14.95 2.09 -0.06
N PHE A 208 15.29 2.98 0.86
CA PHE A 208 16.59 3.69 0.88
C PHE A 208 17.26 3.66 2.27
N LYS A 209 18.41 2.98 2.38
CA LYS A 209 19.22 2.98 3.61
C LYS A 209 19.80 4.37 3.93
N ARG A 210 19.98 5.24 2.94
CA ARG A 210 20.42 6.64 3.13
C ARG A 210 19.43 7.45 3.98
N ILE A 211 18.13 7.20 3.82
CA ILE A 211 17.06 7.80 4.61
C ILE A 211 16.93 7.10 5.97
N GLU A 212 17.06 5.76 6.01
CA GLU A 212 17.13 4.98 7.26
C GLU A 212 18.19 5.55 8.21
N GLU A 213 19.38 5.86 7.71
CA GLU A 213 20.44 6.48 8.50
C GLU A 213 20.04 7.85 9.07
N GLN A 214 19.30 8.69 8.33
CA GLN A 214 18.89 10.00 8.86
C GLN A 214 17.89 9.83 9.99
N VAL A 215 16.90 8.94 9.83
CA VAL A 215 15.93 8.63 10.89
C VAL A 215 16.62 8.00 12.10
N ARG A 216 17.57 7.08 11.91
CA ARG A 216 18.36 6.48 13.00
C ARG A 216 19.20 7.51 13.75
N LYS A 217 19.90 8.40 13.03
CA LYS A 217 20.64 9.54 13.61
C LYS A 217 19.71 10.49 14.38
N SER A 218 18.50 10.72 13.86
CA SER A 218 17.46 11.55 14.50
C SER A 218 16.87 10.92 15.77
N ILE A 219 16.67 9.60 15.79
CA ILE A 219 16.26 8.84 16.99
C ILE A 219 17.37 8.92 18.06
N THR A 220 18.62 8.61 17.71
CA THR A 220 19.76 8.64 18.64
C THR A 220 20.02 10.05 19.19
N GLY A 221 19.96 11.08 18.33
CA GLY A 221 20.11 12.49 18.72
C GLY A 221 18.89 13.13 19.35
N ARG A 222 17.73 12.43 19.41
CA ARG A 222 16.41 12.94 19.84
C ARG A 222 16.03 14.28 19.20
N ASN A 223 16.41 14.46 17.94
CA ASN A 223 16.22 15.69 17.18
C ASN A 223 15.40 15.42 15.92
N THR A 224 15.17 16.45 15.10
CA THR A 224 14.54 16.33 13.79
C THR A 224 15.52 16.69 12.68
N PHE A 225 15.26 16.16 11.49
CA PHE A 225 15.88 16.62 10.25
C PHE A 225 14.77 16.96 9.24
N THR A 226 15.06 17.83 8.28
CA THR A 226 14.13 18.12 7.18
C THR A 226 14.77 17.63 5.88
N PRO A 227 14.06 16.88 5.02
CA PRO A 227 14.54 16.50 3.69
C PRO A 227 15.07 17.68 2.86
N LYS A 228 16.02 17.38 1.98
CA LYS A 228 16.65 18.32 1.02
C LYS A 228 16.76 17.63 -0.35
N GLY A 229 17.30 18.33 -1.35
CA GLY A 229 17.27 17.91 -2.76
C GLY A 229 17.65 16.44 -2.99
N LEU A 230 18.70 15.92 -2.34
CA LEU A 230 19.11 14.52 -2.50
C LEU A 230 18.08 13.51 -2.00
N ILE A 231 17.40 13.78 -0.87
CA ILE A 231 16.35 12.87 -0.34
C ILE A 231 15.10 12.96 -1.22
N VAL A 232 14.62 14.17 -1.50
CA VAL A 232 13.37 14.37 -2.27
C VAL A 232 13.53 13.86 -3.71
N SER A 233 14.71 14.03 -4.33
CA SER A 233 14.97 13.49 -5.67
C SER A 233 15.06 11.96 -5.70
N MET A 234 15.69 11.29 -4.72
CA MET A 234 15.72 9.81 -4.73
C MET A 234 14.36 9.18 -4.46
N GLU A 235 13.50 9.82 -3.65
CA GLU A 235 12.10 9.40 -3.48
C GLU A 235 11.33 9.48 -4.81
N ASN A 236 11.47 10.59 -5.54
CA ASN A 236 10.81 10.78 -6.84
C ASN A 236 11.37 9.80 -7.91
N GLU A 237 12.68 9.64 -7.97
CA GLU A 237 13.39 8.85 -8.99
C GLU A 237 13.44 7.35 -8.66
N TRP A 238 12.85 6.85 -7.55
CA TRP A 238 12.89 5.43 -7.17
C TRP A 238 12.52 4.48 -8.32
N SER A 239 11.51 4.85 -9.10
CA SER A 239 11.05 4.09 -10.25
C SER A 239 12.01 4.19 -11.46
N PRO A 240 12.39 5.38 -11.97
CA PRO A 240 13.48 5.55 -12.94
C PRO A 240 14.77 4.81 -12.57
N MET A 241 15.22 4.91 -11.31
CA MET A 241 16.36 4.18 -10.75
C MET A 241 16.17 2.68 -10.86
N SER A 242 15.04 2.16 -10.36
CA SER A 242 14.72 0.73 -10.42
C SER A 242 14.75 0.22 -11.86
N LYS A 243 14.31 1.04 -12.82
CA LYS A 243 14.32 0.73 -14.25
C LYS A 243 15.72 0.70 -14.85
N GLN A 244 16.61 1.63 -14.49
CA GLN A 244 17.97 1.61 -15.03
C GLN A 244 18.79 0.43 -14.50
N VAL A 245 18.69 0.12 -13.19
CA VAL A 245 19.35 -1.06 -12.61
C VAL A 245 18.85 -2.35 -13.28
N GLN A 246 17.53 -2.53 -13.45
CA GLN A 246 16.96 -3.70 -14.13
C GLN A 246 17.22 -3.79 -15.64
N LEU A 247 17.71 -2.72 -16.27
CA LEU A 247 18.06 -2.69 -17.70
C LEU A 247 19.58 -2.69 -17.93
N SER A 248 20.39 -2.56 -16.88
CA SER A 248 21.83 -2.75 -16.98
C SER A 248 22.13 -4.20 -17.41
N LYS A 249 23.12 -4.36 -18.29
CA LYS A 249 23.51 -5.66 -18.85
C LYS A 249 24.77 -6.24 -18.20
N ASP A 250 25.55 -5.38 -17.56
CA ASP A 250 26.79 -5.69 -16.86
C ASP A 250 26.69 -5.49 -15.34
N GLY A 251 25.54 -5.02 -14.85
CA GLY A 251 25.29 -4.71 -13.42
C GLY A 251 25.90 -3.39 -12.97
N GLU A 252 26.42 -2.58 -13.91
CA GLU A 252 27.07 -1.30 -13.60
C GLU A 252 26.50 -0.17 -14.46
N HIS A 253 26.55 -0.24 -15.80
CA HIS A 253 26.22 0.91 -16.65
C HIS A 253 24.72 1.00 -16.97
N PHE A 254 24.17 2.23 -16.97
CA PHE A 254 22.77 2.51 -17.28
C PHE A 254 22.56 2.89 -18.75
N ILE A 255 21.37 2.58 -19.28
CA ILE A 255 20.99 2.90 -20.67
C ILE A 255 20.55 4.37 -20.80
N LYS A 256 20.04 4.97 -19.71
CA LYS A 256 19.81 6.41 -19.56
C LYS A 256 20.26 6.85 -18.17
N SER A 257 20.69 8.09 -18.05
CA SER A 257 21.00 8.70 -16.76
C SER A 257 19.76 8.79 -15.86
N VAL A 258 19.97 8.64 -14.54
CA VAL A 258 19.04 9.10 -13.50
C VAL A 258 19.42 10.55 -13.13
N GLN A 259 18.43 11.40 -12.89
CA GLN A 259 18.66 12.81 -12.51
C GLN A 259 18.30 13.04 -11.05
N LEU A 260 19.29 12.92 -10.17
CA LEU A 260 19.15 13.29 -8.75
C LEU A 260 19.50 14.78 -8.54
N GLN A 261 19.40 15.24 -7.30
CA GLN A 261 19.96 16.52 -6.84
C GLN A 261 20.96 16.32 -5.69
N ASP A 262 21.81 17.31 -5.43
CA ASP A 262 22.51 17.44 -4.16
C ASP A 262 21.61 18.14 -3.10
N ASP A 263 22.10 18.27 -1.85
CA ASP A 263 21.36 18.97 -0.79
C ASP A 263 21.26 20.49 -1.00
N ASN A 264 21.93 21.04 -2.02
CA ASN A 264 21.81 22.41 -2.52
C ASN A 264 20.91 22.51 -3.78
N TYR A 265 20.15 21.45 -4.09
CA TYR A 265 19.24 21.34 -5.25
C TYR A 265 19.93 21.41 -6.63
N LYS A 266 21.26 21.23 -6.70
CA LYS A 266 22.01 21.18 -7.97
C LYS A 266 21.86 19.81 -8.65
N PRO A 267 21.72 19.73 -9.99
CA PRO A 267 21.61 18.45 -10.70
C PRO A 267 22.80 17.51 -10.44
N LEU A 268 22.48 16.25 -10.18
CA LEU A 268 23.41 15.15 -9.94
C LEU A 268 23.08 14.01 -10.92
N ILE A 269 23.78 14.01 -12.05
CA ILE A 269 23.58 13.03 -13.12
C ILE A 269 24.28 11.72 -12.76
N VAL A 270 23.52 10.62 -12.70
CA VAL A 270 24.02 9.29 -12.35
C VAL A 270 23.86 8.35 -13.54
N ASN A 271 24.96 7.73 -13.98
CA ASN A 271 25.01 6.87 -15.17
C ASN A 271 25.32 5.40 -14.85
N ASP A 272 25.53 5.09 -13.57
CA ASP A 272 26.17 3.88 -13.10
C ASP A 272 25.68 3.44 -11.70
N PHE A 273 25.65 2.14 -11.45
CA PHE A 273 25.13 1.53 -10.22
C PHE A 273 26.00 1.85 -9.00
N SER A 274 27.31 1.84 -9.14
CA SER A 274 28.26 2.18 -8.08
C SER A 274 28.04 3.60 -7.56
N THR A 275 27.83 4.58 -8.45
CA THR A 275 27.46 5.94 -8.07
C THR A 275 26.04 6.02 -7.49
N LEU A 276 25.07 5.31 -8.07
CA LEU A 276 23.70 5.33 -7.57
C LEU A 276 23.61 4.78 -6.13
N SER A 277 24.29 3.66 -5.89
CA SER A 277 24.40 3.00 -4.59
C SER A 277 25.11 3.89 -3.56
N ARG A 278 26.20 4.56 -3.96
CA ARG A 278 26.94 5.53 -3.11
C ARG A 278 26.07 6.68 -2.61
N TYR A 279 25.16 7.22 -3.43
CA TYR A 279 24.31 8.36 -3.04
C TYR A 279 23.01 7.97 -2.32
N THR A 280 22.35 6.91 -2.78
CA THR A 280 20.97 6.57 -2.35
C THR A 280 20.91 5.38 -1.39
N MET A 281 21.91 4.49 -1.45
CA MET A 281 21.95 3.21 -0.74
C MET A 281 20.61 2.44 -0.88
N VAL A 282 20.08 2.42 -2.11
CA VAL A 282 18.83 1.74 -2.46
C VAL A 282 18.89 0.27 -2.04
N ALA A 283 17.80 -0.19 -1.43
CA ALA A 283 17.69 -1.47 -0.75
C ALA A 283 16.63 -2.40 -1.36
N ILE A 284 15.67 -1.83 -2.10
CA ILE A 284 14.56 -2.52 -2.76
C ILE A 284 14.27 -1.81 -4.09
N LEU A 285 14.05 -2.58 -5.15
CA LEU A 285 13.71 -2.08 -6.49
C LEU A 285 12.23 -2.36 -6.82
N LEU A 286 11.56 -1.40 -7.47
CA LEU A 286 10.22 -1.57 -8.04
C LEU A 286 10.29 -2.42 -9.31
N ASP A 287 9.46 -3.45 -9.49
CA ASP A 287 9.44 -4.21 -10.75
C ASP A 287 8.93 -3.36 -11.93
N GLN A 288 9.67 -3.42 -13.04
CA GLN A 288 9.39 -2.65 -14.26
C GLN A 288 8.97 -3.54 -15.44
N SER A 289 8.70 -4.83 -15.20
CA SER A 289 8.41 -5.83 -16.25
C SER A 289 6.93 -5.89 -16.66
N SER A 290 6.01 -5.38 -15.82
CA SER A 290 4.56 -5.48 -16.06
C SER A 290 3.78 -4.19 -15.81
N ARG A 291 4.43 -3.01 -15.83
CA ARG A 291 3.78 -1.74 -15.51
C ARG A 291 2.78 -1.35 -16.60
N SER A 292 1.60 -0.91 -16.19
CA SER A 292 0.54 -0.45 -17.07
C SER A 292 0.83 0.96 -17.59
N ASN A 293 0.09 1.39 -18.61
CA ASN A 293 0.16 2.77 -19.11
C ASN A 293 -0.28 3.81 -18.07
N ILE A 294 -0.92 3.40 -16.97
CA ILE A 294 -1.32 4.30 -15.86
C ILE A 294 -0.14 4.51 -14.91
N ASP A 295 0.58 3.44 -14.53
CA ASP A 295 1.79 3.54 -13.69
C ASP A 295 2.88 4.40 -14.37
N LEU A 296 2.95 4.33 -15.70
CA LEU A 296 3.84 5.15 -16.51
C LEU A 296 3.37 6.62 -16.61
N ALA A 297 2.06 6.88 -16.53
CA ALA A 297 1.53 8.24 -16.59
C ALA A 297 1.74 9.00 -15.27
N GLU A 298 1.62 8.34 -14.11
CA GLU A 298 1.92 8.97 -12.82
C GLU A 298 3.41 9.34 -12.71
N ASP A 299 4.32 8.41 -13.04
CA ASP A 299 5.77 8.69 -13.13
C ASP A 299 6.07 9.87 -14.09
N PHE A 300 5.41 9.92 -15.25
CA PHE A 300 5.66 10.93 -16.28
C PHE A 300 5.22 12.32 -15.83
N VAL A 301 4.04 12.45 -15.21
CA VAL A 301 3.55 13.73 -14.64
C VAL A 301 4.48 14.22 -13.53
N ASN A 302 4.93 13.32 -12.65
CA ASN A 302 5.87 13.66 -11.57
C ASN A 302 7.22 14.18 -12.12
N ASN A 303 7.71 13.61 -13.24
CA ASN A 303 8.98 14.00 -13.84
C ASN A 303 8.86 15.29 -14.68
N GLU A 304 7.81 15.47 -15.49
CA GLU A 304 7.63 16.71 -16.27
C GLU A 304 7.47 17.95 -15.37
N LEU A 305 6.76 17.84 -14.25
CA LEU A 305 6.60 18.97 -13.32
C LEU A 305 7.93 19.41 -12.70
N PHE A 306 8.79 18.47 -12.30
CA PHE A 306 10.12 18.74 -11.76
C PHE A 306 11.06 19.43 -12.78
N ASN A 307 11.00 19.01 -14.04
CA ASN A 307 11.71 19.69 -15.13
C ASN A 307 11.11 21.08 -15.43
N SER A 308 9.80 21.28 -15.23
CA SER A 308 9.14 22.57 -15.48
C SER A 308 9.47 23.64 -14.42
N GLU A 309 9.55 23.28 -13.13
CA GLU A 309 9.91 24.23 -12.06
C GLU A 309 11.39 24.67 -12.16
N THR A 310 12.28 23.78 -12.60
CA THR A 310 13.70 24.11 -12.82
C THR A 310 13.94 24.96 -14.08
N ALA A 311 13.13 24.81 -15.13
CA ALA A 311 13.24 25.60 -16.36
C ALA A 311 12.74 27.06 -16.25
N VAL A 312 12.08 27.44 -15.15
CA VAL A 312 11.49 28.78 -14.93
C VAL A 312 12.39 29.68 -14.06
N THR A 313 13.56 29.20 -13.63
CA THR A 313 14.48 29.91 -12.72
C THR A 313 15.88 30.19 -13.30
N THR A 314 16.02 30.18 -14.63
CA THR A 314 17.24 30.54 -15.39
C THR A 314 17.03 31.80 -16.24
#